data_AF-A0A938MU21-F1
#
_entry.id   AF-A0A938MU21-F1
#
_cell.length_a   1.000
_cell.length_b   1.000
_cell.length_c   1.000
_cell.angle_alpha   90.00
_cell.angle_beta   90.00
_cell.angle_gamma   90.00
#
_symmetry.space_group_name_H-M   'P 1'
#
loop_
_entity.id
_entity.type
_entity.pdbx_description
1 polymer ?
#
loop_
_entity_poly.entity_id
_entity_poly.type
_entity_poly.pdbx_seq_one_letter_code
_entity_poly.pdbx_strand_id
1 'polypeptide(L)'
;NPSTAEARIRAITDGRQLAVRIAWADPAQNDLPGAGRFCDACAIQLPAKAEPTVPAPQMGEAGRPVEITYWSAAWQATVDGRGDTIQDIYPRANVDYYPFESRPLESDPDAKHAMEARYAPARALHNLMAGPRQTPVQDLIAEGPGSLAPAADASSTGQGRRTKDGWTVLISRRLPAGMTASAGTQVAFAVWDGGQDEVASRKMRTGWIPLMLQERR
;
A
#
# COMPACT_ATOMS: atom_id res chain seq x y z
N ASN A 1 13.73 15.34 7.82
CA ASN A 1 12.35 15.48 8.33
C ASN A 1 11.38 15.17 7.21
N PRO A 2 10.22 14.58 7.51
CA PRO A 2 9.22 14.31 6.49
C PRO A 2 8.75 15.59 5.80
N SER A 3 8.49 15.53 4.49
CA SER A 3 8.14 16.68 3.65
C SER A 3 6.65 17.03 3.73
N THR A 4 5.79 16.02 3.88
CA THR A 4 4.34 16.22 3.93
C THR A 4 3.94 16.89 5.25
N ALA A 5 3.51 18.15 5.18
CA ALA A 5 3.14 18.94 6.36
C ALA A 5 1.74 18.60 6.91
N GLU A 6 0.76 18.35 6.02
CA GLU A 6 -0.62 18.05 6.38
C GLU A 6 -1.24 16.96 5.49
N ALA A 7 -2.17 16.19 6.07
CA ALA A 7 -3.07 15.33 5.33
C ALA A 7 -4.50 15.53 5.84
N ARG A 8 -5.45 15.63 4.92
CA ARG A 8 -6.88 15.83 5.19
C ARG A 8 -7.59 14.48 5.15
N ILE A 9 -8.15 14.11 6.28
CA ILE A 9 -8.83 12.82 6.47
C ILE A 9 -10.35 13.03 6.53
N ARG A 10 -11.10 12.17 5.85
CA ARG A 10 -12.55 12.01 6.05
C ARG A 10 -12.86 10.54 6.12
N ALA A 11 -13.76 10.14 7.01
CA ALA A 11 -14.16 8.74 7.16
C ALA A 11 -15.68 8.62 7.19
N ILE A 12 -16.19 7.55 6.60
CA ILE A 12 -17.59 7.14 6.66
C ILE A 12 -17.65 5.62 6.91
N THR A 13 -18.75 5.15 7.47
CA THR A 13 -18.93 3.73 7.80
C THR A 13 -20.38 3.32 7.62
N ASP A 14 -20.61 2.08 7.21
CA ASP A 14 -21.92 1.42 7.17
C ASP A 14 -22.14 0.48 8.37
N GLY A 15 -21.22 0.48 9.35
CA GLY A 15 -21.23 -0.40 10.51
C GLY A 15 -20.54 -1.76 10.28
N ARG A 16 -20.12 -2.06 9.04
CA ARG A 16 -19.31 -3.25 8.69
C ARG A 16 -17.98 -2.86 8.07
N GLN A 17 -18.01 -1.89 7.17
CA GLN A 17 -16.87 -1.33 6.47
C GLN A 17 -16.63 0.12 6.87
N LEU A 18 -15.35 0.48 6.97
CA LEU A 18 -14.85 1.82 7.13
C LEU A 18 -14.22 2.27 5.81
N ALA A 19 -14.76 3.34 5.23
CA ALA A 19 -14.16 4.00 4.08
C ALA A 19 -13.48 5.29 4.54
N VAL A 20 -12.18 5.40 4.27
CA VAL A 20 -11.35 6.54 4.65
C VAL A 20 -10.77 7.20 3.42
N ARG A 21 -11.01 8.50 3.27
CA ARG A 21 -10.40 9.35 2.26
C ARG A 21 -9.23 10.11 2.88
N ILE A 22 -8.04 9.94 2.32
CA ILE A 22 -6.80 10.62 2.68
C ILE A 22 -6.42 11.52 1.51
N ALA A 23 -6.20 12.81 1.75
CA ALA A 23 -5.73 13.73 0.72
C ALA A 23 -4.56 14.57 1.24
N TRP A 24 -3.49 14.67 0.47
CA TRP A 24 -2.32 15.49 0.80
C TRP A 24 -1.82 16.21 -0.44
N ALA A 25 -1.13 17.32 -0.21
CA ALA A 25 -0.48 18.07 -1.28
C ALA A 25 0.83 17.38 -1.67
N ASP A 26 1.08 17.29 -2.96
CA ASP A 26 2.27 16.65 -3.51
C ASP A 26 2.52 17.21 -4.91
N PRO A 27 3.65 17.87 -5.19
CA PRO A 27 3.90 18.46 -6.50
C PRO A 27 4.21 17.43 -7.59
N ALA A 28 4.62 16.21 -7.23
CA ALA A 28 5.09 15.20 -8.17
C ALA A 28 4.18 13.96 -8.14
N GLN A 29 4.17 13.22 -9.25
CA GLN A 29 3.52 11.91 -9.31
C GLN A 29 4.63 10.87 -9.29
N ASN A 30 4.95 10.34 -8.12
CA ASN A 30 5.97 9.32 -7.95
C ASN A 30 5.29 7.95 -7.88
N ASP A 31 4.96 7.40 -9.05
CA ASP A 31 4.26 6.11 -9.19
C ASP A 31 5.08 5.05 -9.93
N LEU A 32 6.37 5.33 -10.20
CA LEU A 32 7.25 4.41 -10.91
C LEU A 32 8.45 4.02 -10.03
N PRO A 33 8.46 2.78 -9.51
CA PRO A 33 9.56 2.32 -8.67
C PRO A 33 10.84 2.13 -9.49
N GLY A 34 11.99 2.24 -8.83
CA GLY A 34 13.28 1.98 -9.46
C GLY A 34 14.43 2.04 -8.45
N ALA A 35 15.64 1.72 -8.93
CA ALA A 35 16.83 1.88 -8.09
C ALA A 35 16.96 3.33 -7.63
N GLY A 36 16.89 3.57 -6.32
CA GLY A 36 16.91 4.90 -5.72
C GLY A 36 15.69 5.77 -6.04
N ARG A 37 14.60 5.19 -6.57
CA ARG A 37 13.34 5.91 -6.82
C ARG A 37 12.23 5.29 -6.00
N PHE A 38 11.67 6.10 -5.12
CA PHE A 38 10.57 5.71 -4.23
C PHE A 38 9.24 6.20 -4.79
N CYS A 39 8.16 5.62 -4.29
CA CYS A 39 6.81 5.91 -4.74
C CYS A 39 5.99 6.52 -3.62
N ASP A 40 5.03 7.35 -4.01
CA ASP A 40 4.07 7.92 -3.08
C ASP A 40 3.22 6.81 -2.48
N ALA A 41 2.94 6.95 -1.20
CA ALA A 41 2.17 5.96 -0.46
C ALA A 41 1.45 6.59 0.72
N CYS A 42 0.42 5.89 1.20
CA CYS A 42 -0.21 6.22 2.46
C CYS A 42 -0.66 4.95 3.19
N ALA A 43 -0.81 5.04 4.51
CA ALA A 43 -1.27 3.91 5.30
C ALA A 43 -2.25 4.34 6.40
N ILE A 44 -3.13 3.42 6.75
CA ILE A 44 -4.03 3.49 7.90
C ILE A 44 -3.59 2.39 8.87
N GLN A 45 -3.32 2.75 10.11
CA GLN A 45 -3.00 1.84 11.20
C GLN A 45 -4.12 1.86 12.24
N LEU A 46 -4.61 0.69 12.62
CA LEU A 46 -5.62 0.49 13.66
C LEU A 46 -5.13 -0.62 14.60
N PRO A 47 -5.42 -0.58 15.91
CA PRO A 47 -5.30 -1.76 16.76
C PRO A 47 -6.10 -2.91 16.15
N ALA A 48 -5.53 -4.12 16.13
CA ALA A 48 -6.24 -5.30 15.58
C ALA A 48 -7.54 -5.60 16.34
N LYS A 49 -7.56 -5.24 17.63
CA LYS A 49 -8.72 -5.33 18.52
C LYS A 49 -8.94 -4.01 19.23
N ALA A 50 -10.20 -3.58 19.31
CA ALA A 50 -10.59 -2.42 20.10
C ALA A 50 -10.50 -2.76 21.60
N GLU A 51 -9.58 -2.11 22.31
CA GLU A 51 -9.34 -2.31 23.74
C GLU A 51 -9.15 -0.96 24.45
N PRO A 52 -9.36 -0.86 25.78
CA PRO A 52 -9.24 0.40 26.52
C PRO A 52 -7.84 1.02 26.46
N THR A 53 -6.82 0.17 26.39
CA THR A 53 -5.43 0.58 26.19
C THR A 53 -5.01 0.31 24.76
N VAL A 54 -4.19 1.17 24.19
CA VAL A 54 -3.73 1.03 22.80
C VAL A 54 -2.32 0.46 22.71
N PRO A 55 -2.01 -0.30 21.65
CA PRO A 55 -0.66 -0.79 21.41
C PRO A 55 0.31 0.37 21.17
N ALA A 56 1.62 0.06 21.19
CA ALA A 56 2.63 1.04 20.83
C ALA A 56 2.38 1.62 19.41
N PRO A 57 2.44 2.95 19.22
CA PRO A 57 2.17 3.58 17.93
C PRO A 57 3.21 3.20 16.86
N GLN A 58 4.37 2.66 17.26
CA GLN A 58 5.43 2.15 16.40
C GLN A 58 5.10 0.75 15.86
N MET A 59 3.92 0.63 15.25
CA MET A 59 3.43 -0.60 14.62
C MET A 59 3.14 -1.74 15.59
N GLY A 60 2.60 -1.44 16.77
CA GLY A 60 2.20 -2.44 17.76
C GLY A 60 3.33 -2.88 18.67
N GLU A 61 3.06 -3.92 19.45
CA GLU A 61 4.01 -4.58 20.34
C GLU A 61 3.62 -6.06 20.51
N ALA A 62 4.51 -6.86 21.11
CA ALA A 62 4.30 -8.30 21.25
C ALA A 62 2.95 -8.63 21.90
N GLY A 63 2.14 -9.47 21.25
CA GLY A 63 0.80 -9.84 21.71
C GLY A 63 -0.26 -8.74 21.63
N ARG A 64 0.09 -7.56 21.11
CA ARG A 64 -0.83 -6.42 20.88
C ARG A 64 -0.65 -5.91 19.45
N PRO A 65 -1.10 -6.69 18.44
CA PRO A 65 -0.90 -6.35 17.05
C PRO A 65 -1.69 -5.13 16.61
N VAL A 66 -1.19 -4.49 15.55
CA VAL A 66 -1.92 -3.51 14.75
C VAL A 66 -2.15 -4.05 13.34
N GLU A 67 -3.27 -3.66 12.76
CA GLU A 67 -3.58 -3.87 11.36
C GLU A 67 -3.26 -2.60 10.58
N ILE A 68 -2.55 -2.77 9.47
CA ILE A 68 -2.12 -1.67 8.60
C ILE A 68 -2.65 -1.93 7.20
N THR A 69 -3.43 -1.00 6.65
CA THR A 69 -3.80 -1.02 5.24
C THR A 69 -2.91 -0.01 4.52
N TYR A 70 -2.03 -0.50 3.65
CA TYR A 70 -1.04 0.28 2.92
C TYR A 70 -1.45 0.44 1.46
N TRP A 71 -1.49 1.68 0.96
CA TRP A 71 -1.69 2.02 -0.44
C TRP A 71 -0.39 2.51 -1.07
N SER A 72 -0.16 2.18 -2.34
CA SER A 72 1.00 2.63 -3.12
C SER A 72 0.59 3.18 -4.48
N ALA A 73 1.18 4.31 -4.88
CA ALA A 73 0.98 4.88 -6.20
C ALA A 73 1.47 3.95 -7.32
N ALA A 74 2.54 3.18 -7.09
CA ALA A 74 3.01 2.19 -8.07
C ALA A 74 1.98 1.10 -8.31
N TRP A 75 1.35 0.61 -7.25
CA TRP A 75 0.30 -0.39 -7.35
C TRP A 75 -0.97 0.18 -7.98
N GLN A 76 -1.28 1.46 -7.71
CA GLN A 76 -2.35 2.18 -8.40
C GLN A 76 -2.12 2.22 -9.90
N ALA A 77 -0.91 2.58 -10.34
CA ALA A 77 -0.58 2.62 -11.76
C ALA A 77 -0.76 1.24 -12.44
N THR A 78 -0.36 0.15 -11.77
CA THR A 78 -0.60 -1.22 -12.27
C THR A 78 -2.08 -1.53 -12.39
N VAL A 79 -2.88 -1.22 -11.37
CA VAL A 79 -4.34 -1.42 -11.38
C VAL A 79 -5.03 -0.57 -12.45
N ASP A 80 -4.50 0.63 -12.71
CA ASP A 80 -4.99 1.54 -13.77
C ASP A 80 -4.54 1.09 -15.18
N GLY A 81 -3.82 -0.03 -15.30
CA GLY A 81 -3.48 -0.67 -16.57
C GLY A 81 -2.03 -0.45 -17.04
N ARG A 82 -1.15 0.15 -16.22
CA ARG A 82 0.29 0.14 -16.52
C ARG A 82 0.81 -1.29 -16.43
N GLY A 83 1.17 -1.87 -17.57
CA GLY A 83 1.84 -3.16 -17.62
C GLY A 83 3.21 -3.12 -16.92
N ASP A 84 3.75 -4.28 -16.64
CA ASP A 84 5.00 -4.45 -15.89
C ASP A 84 6.17 -4.94 -16.76
N THR A 85 6.03 -4.84 -18.10
CA THR A 85 7.12 -5.09 -19.04
C THR A 85 8.10 -3.92 -19.09
N ILE A 86 9.31 -4.16 -19.62
CA ILE A 86 10.31 -3.11 -19.83
C ILE A 86 9.74 -2.01 -20.75
N GLN A 87 9.01 -2.39 -21.79
CA GLN A 87 8.39 -1.46 -22.74
C GLN A 87 7.26 -0.66 -22.09
N ASP A 88 6.44 -1.26 -21.23
CA ASP A 88 5.38 -0.53 -20.52
C ASP A 88 5.94 0.51 -19.55
N ILE A 89 7.05 0.18 -18.89
CA ILE A 89 7.73 1.05 -17.91
C ILE A 89 8.58 2.11 -18.62
N TYR A 90 9.27 1.73 -19.69
CA TYR A 90 10.14 2.57 -20.49
C TYR A 90 9.76 2.46 -21.98
N PRO A 91 8.76 3.23 -22.45
CA PRO A 91 8.25 3.13 -23.83
C PRO A 91 9.28 3.43 -24.93
N ARG A 92 10.41 4.04 -24.55
CA ARG A 92 11.52 4.36 -25.46
C ARG A 92 12.74 3.45 -25.26
N ALA A 93 12.66 2.45 -24.38
CA ALA A 93 13.72 1.47 -24.24
C ALA A 93 13.78 0.62 -25.50
N ASN A 94 14.97 0.55 -26.11
CA ASN A 94 15.25 -0.43 -27.13
C ASN A 94 15.99 -1.58 -26.47
N VAL A 95 15.46 -2.79 -26.64
CA VAL A 95 16.02 -4.00 -26.07
C VAL A 95 16.65 -4.75 -27.23
N ASP A 96 17.98 -4.79 -27.28
CA ASP A 96 18.69 -5.36 -28.42
C ASP A 96 18.50 -6.88 -28.52
N TYR A 97 18.63 -7.59 -27.39
CA TYR A 97 18.41 -9.04 -27.34
C TYR A 97 18.36 -9.57 -25.90
N TYR A 98 17.25 -10.18 -25.49
CA TYR A 98 17.24 -11.06 -24.31
C TYR A 98 17.30 -12.53 -24.71
N PRO A 99 18.05 -13.38 -23.97
CA PRO A 99 18.09 -14.83 -24.25
C PRO A 99 16.72 -15.51 -24.31
N PHE A 100 15.73 -15.03 -23.54
CA PHE A 100 14.36 -15.57 -23.55
C PHE A 100 13.50 -15.10 -24.74
N GLU A 101 13.96 -14.13 -25.54
CA GLU A 101 13.28 -13.72 -26.78
C GLU A 101 13.65 -14.63 -27.97
N SER A 102 14.67 -15.47 -27.80
CA SER A 102 15.03 -16.49 -28.77
C SER A 102 13.93 -17.54 -28.94
N ARG A 103 13.80 -18.08 -30.16
CA ARG A 103 12.83 -19.13 -30.45
C ARG A 103 13.17 -20.37 -29.60
N PRO A 104 12.22 -20.89 -28.80
CA PRO A 104 12.43 -22.13 -28.07
C PRO A 104 12.83 -23.28 -29.01
N LEU A 105 13.79 -24.10 -28.59
CA LEU A 105 14.21 -25.31 -29.33
C LEU A 105 13.11 -26.38 -29.35
N GLU A 106 12.34 -26.46 -28.27
CA GLU A 106 11.17 -27.32 -28.13
C GLU A 106 9.90 -26.51 -28.43
N SER A 107 8.89 -27.14 -29.03
CA SER A 107 7.60 -26.49 -29.30
C SER A 107 6.74 -26.39 -28.03
N ASP A 108 7.27 -25.71 -27.02
CA ASP A 108 6.57 -25.41 -25.78
C ASP A 108 6.20 -23.91 -25.76
N PRO A 109 4.89 -23.56 -25.73
CA PRO A 109 4.45 -22.18 -25.66
C PRO A 109 4.88 -21.47 -24.36
N ASP A 110 5.16 -22.21 -23.28
CA ASP A 110 5.52 -21.65 -21.98
C ASP A 110 7.04 -21.49 -21.78
N ALA A 111 7.87 -22.10 -22.63
CA ALA A 111 9.32 -22.09 -22.50
C ALA A 111 9.93 -20.68 -22.43
N LYS A 112 9.35 -19.72 -23.17
CA LYS A 112 9.76 -18.31 -23.12
C LYS A 112 9.47 -17.70 -21.74
N HIS A 113 8.27 -17.91 -21.21
CA HIS A 113 7.87 -17.38 -19.91
C HIS A 113 8.66 -18.02 -18.77
N ALA A 114 8.93 -19.33 -18.87
CA ALA A 114 9.76 -20.07 -17.93
C ALA A 114 11.22 -19.57 -17.93
N MET A 115 11.77 -19.22 -19.10
CA MET A 115 13.10 -18.61 -19.19
C MET A 115 13.12 -17.19 -18.64
N GLU A 116 12.12 -16.36 -18.96
CA GLU A 116 11.97 -15.00 -18.42
C GLU A 116 11.91 -15.01 -16.88
N ALA A 117 11.16 -15.95 -16.29
CA ALA A 117 11.04 -16.11 -14.85
C ALA A 117 12.39 -16.34 -14.14
N ARG A 118 13.38 -16.97 -14.82
CA ARG A 118 14.75 -17.15 -14.27
C ARG A 118 15.49 -15.83 -14.04
N TYR A 119 15.12 -14.79 -14.80
CA TYR A 119 15.69 -13.44 -14.69
C TYR A 119 14.80 -12.51 -13.86
N ALA A 120 13.67 -12.99 -13.35
CA ALA A 120 12.76 -12.27 -12.48
C ALA A 120 12.72 -12.89 -11.07
N PRO A 121 13.84 -12.89 -10.31
CA PRO A 121 13.94 -13.60 -9.02
C PRO A 121 12.91 -13.13 -8.00
N ALA A 122 12.53 -11.84 -8.03
CA ALA A 122 11.48 -11.33 -7.16
C ALA A 122 10.12 -12.00 -7.42
N ARG A 123 9.75 -12.21 -8.70
CA ARG A 123 8.52 -12.93 -9.06
C ARG A 123 8.63 -14.41 -8.70
N ALA A 124 9.78 -15.03 -8.97
CA ALA A 124 10.03 -16.44 -8.67
C ALA A 124 9.94 -16.75 -7.15
N LEU A 125 10.30 -15.79 -6.30
CA LEU A 125 10.18 -15.89 -4.85
C LEU A 125 8.83 -15.40 -4.31
N HIS A 126 7.86 -15.13 -5.19
CA HIS A 126 6.54 -14.57 -4.83
C HIS A 126 6.65 -13.30 -3.97
N ASN A 127 7.64 -12.46 -4.25
CA ASN A 127 7.78 -11.17 -3.58
C ASN A 127 6.54 -10.34 -3.84
N LEU A 128 5.83 -10.01 -2.76
CA LEU A 128 4.58 -9.27 -2.80
C LEU A 128 4.73 -7.83 -3.31
N MET A 129 5.94 -7.31 -3.44
CA MET A 129 6.20 -6.02 -4.06
C MET A 129 6.28 -6.08 -5.59
N ALA A 130 6.38 -7.28 -6.19
CA ALA A 130 6.61 -7.49 -7.62
C ALA A 130 5.41 -8.14 -8.31
N GLY A 131 5.25 -7.84 -9.60
CA GLY A 131 4.25 -8.44 -10.47
C GLY A 131 2.92 -7.69 -10.52
N PRO A 132 1.96 -8.20 -11.32
CA PRO A 132 0.67 -7.58 -11.52
C PRO A 132 -0.15 -7.58 -10.22
N ARG A 133 -1.01 -6.57 -10.06
CA ARG A 133 -1.89 -6.45 -8.90
C ARG A 133 -3.33 -6.22 -9.32
N GLN A 134 -4.24 -6.80 -8.56
CA GLN A 134 -5.68 -6.57 -8.70
C GLN A 134 -6.17 -5.41 -7.83
N THR A 135 -5.43 -5.05 -6.78
CA THR A 135 -5.77 -4.00 -5.83
C THR A 135 -4.55 -3.14 -5.50
N PRO A 136 -4.72 -1.81 -5.35
CA PRO A 136 -3.62 -0.90 -5.07
C PRO A 136 -3.31 -0.79 -3.56
N VAL A 137 -3.95 -1.63 -2.74
CA VAL A 137 -3.73 -1.73 -1.30
C VAL A 137 -3.20 -3.10 -0.89
N GLN A 138 -2.63 -3.15 0.31
CA GLN A 138 -2.27 -4.38 0.98
C GLN A 138 -2.61 -4.28 2.46
N ASP A 139 -3.29 -5.30 2.98
CA ASP A 139 -3.50 -5.47 4.41
C ASP A 139 -2.30 -6.18 5.03
N LEU A 140 -1.83 -5.62 6.14
CA LEU A 140 -0.64 -6.02 6.85
C LEU A 140 -0.95 -6.11 8.35
N ILE A 141 -0.22 -6.94 9.06
CA ILE A 141 -0.24 -7.05 10.52
C ILE A 141 1.17 -6.82 11.06
N ALA A 142 1.28 -6.19 12.23
CA ALA A 142 2.55 -5.99 12.92
C ALA A 142 2.38 -6.06 14.45
N GLU A 143 3.38 -6.62 15.12
CA GLU A 143 3.56 -6.68 16.57
C GLU A 143 4.85 -5.95 16.99
N GLY A 144 5.08 -4.79 16.39
CA GLY A 144 6.22 -3.92 16.63
C GLY A 144 7.17 -3.77 15.44
N PRO A 145 8.21 -2.93 15.58
CA PRO A 145 9.15 -2.66 14.50
C PRO A 145 9.82 -3.94 13.96
N GLY A 146 9.81 -4.11 12.64
CA GLY A 146 10.45 -5.26 11.97
C GLY A 146 9.60 -6.53 11.88
N SER A 147 8.38 -6.54 12.44
CA SER A 147 7.47 -7.71 12.39
C SER A 147 6.39 -7.63 11.30
N LEU A 148 6.41 -6.58 10.48
CA LEU A 148 5.38 -6.32 9.47
C LEU A 148 5.26 -7.49 8.49
N ALA A 149 4.07 -8.07 8.38
CA ALA A 149 3.78 -9.18 7.49
C ALA A 149 2.40 -9.00 6.84
N PRO A 150 2.13 -9.68 5.70
CA PRO A 150 0.79 -9.74 5.12
C PRO A 150 -0.24 -10.27 6.13
N ALA A 151 -1.41 -9.64 6.18
CA ALA A 151 -2.53 -10.18 6.95
C ALA A 151 -3.16 -11.38 6.21
N ALA A 152 -3.58 -12.41 6.96
CA ALA A 152 -4.19 -13.61 6.38
C ALA A 152 -5.54 -13.33 5.71
N ASP A 153 -6.35 -12.44 6.30
CA ASP A 153 -7.71 -12.13 5.86
C ASP A 153 -7.81 -10.79 5.12
N ALA A 154 -6.89 -10.56 4.18
CA ALA A 154 -6.85 -9.35 3.37
C ALA A 154 -8.16 -9.17 2.57
N SER A 155 -8.85 -8.05 2.81
CA SER A 155 -10.14 -7.76 2.16
C SER A 155 -10.34 -6.28 1.86
N SER A 156 -9.34 -5.45 2.16
CA SER A 156 -9.41 -4.04 1.86
C SER A 156 -9.28 -3.77 0.36
N THR A 157 -9.95 -2.72 -0.07
CA THR A 157 -9.84 -2.17 -1.42
C THR A 157 -9.43 -0.72 -1.33
N GLY A 158 -8.97 -0.15 -2.45
CA GLY A 158 -8.68 1.27 -2.49
C GLY A 158 -8.60 1.80 -3.89
N GLN A 159 -8.59 3.13 -3.98
CA GLN A 159 -8.38 3.86 -5.21
C GLN A 159 -7.69 5.19 -4.89
N GLY A 160 -6.51 5.37 -5.44
CA GLY A 160 -5.81 6.64 -5.50
C GLY A 160 -6.16 7.37 -6.79
N ARG A 161 -6.41 8.68 -6.69
CA ARG A 161 -6.56 9.57 -7.83
C ARG A 161 -5.59 10.72 -7.69
N ARG A 162 -4.81 10.95 -8.75
CA ARG A 162 -4.00 12.15 -8.89
C ARG A 162 -4.91 13.37 -9.10
N THR A 163 -4.62 14.44 -8.39
CA THR A 163 -5.28 15.74 -8.52
C THR A 163 -4.25 16.78 -8.97
N LYS A 164 -4.71 17.99 -9.29
CA LYS A 164 -3.82 19.10 -9.64
C LYS A 164 -2.86 19.49 -8.50
N ASP A 165 -3.25 19.23 -7.24
CA ASP A 165 -2.53 19.70 -6.05
C ASP A 165 -1.79 18.57 -5.31
N GLY A 166 -1.99 17.30 -5.71
CA GLY A 166 -1.46 16.14 -5.00
C GLY A 166 -2.31 14.88 -5.17
N TRP A 167 -2.42 14.08 -4.13
CA TRP A 167 -3.16 12.81 -4.15
C TRP A 167 -4.47 12.87 -3.36
N THR A 168 -5.47 12.11 -3.80
CA THR A 168 -6.63 11.72 -3.00
C THR A 168 -6.80 10.22 -3.08
N VAL A 169 -6.70 9.55 -1.94
CA VAL A 169 -6.79 8.08 -1.83
C VAL A 169 -8.00 7.72 -0.99
N LEU A 170 -8.84 6.84 -1.51
CA LEU A 170 -9.92 6.19 -0.79
C LEU A 170 -9.48 4.76 -0.45
N ILE A 171 -9.58 4.38 0.82
CA ILE A 171 -9.36 3.00 1.28
C ILE A 171 -10.65 2.53 1.95
N SER A 172 -11.17 1.38 1.52
CA SER A 172 -12.28 0.69 2.18
C SER A 172 -11.74 -0.56 2.86
N ARG A 173 -12.02 -0.72 4.15
CA ARG A 173 -11.57 -1.85 4.96
C ARG A 173 -12.63 -2.27 5.96
N ARG A 174 -12.50 -3.46 6.52
CA ARG A 174 -13.35 -3.90 7.66
C ARG A 174 -13.05 -3.06 8.89
N LEU A 175 -14.08 -2.85 9.72
CA LEU A 175 -13.90 -2.30 11.06
C LEU A 175 -13.05 -3.27 11.92
N PRO A 176 -12.23 -2.76 12.84
CA PRO A 176 -11.49 -3.59 13.78
C PRO A 176 -12.41 -4.46 14.63
N ALA A 177 -11.92 -5.63 15.03
CA ALA A 177 -12.67 -6.52 15.90
C ALA A 177 -13.02 -5.83 17.24
N GLY A 178 -14.28 -5.93 17.66
CA GLY A 178 -14.76 -5.37 18.93
C GLY A 178 -15.07 -3.87 18.90
N MET A 179 -14.89 -3.18 17.77
CA MET A 179 -15.29 -1.78 17.65
C MET A 179 -16.82 -1.65 17.66
N THR A 180 -17.36 -0.80 18.53
CA THR A 180 -18.79 -0.52 18.64
C THR A 180 -19.04 0.99 18.73
N ALA A 181 -20.30 1.42 18.74
CA ALA A 181 -20.62 2.84 18.92
C ALA A 181 -20.26 3.36 20.32
N SER A 182 -20.37 2.51 21.35
CA SER A 182 -20.03 2.84 22.73
C SER A 182 -18.55 2.67 23.05
N ALA A 183 -17.85 1.80 22.33
CA ALA A 183 -16.42 1.56 22.45
C ALA A 183 -15.74 1.87 21.10
N GLY A 184 -15.26 3.10 20.96
CA GLY A 184 -14.44 3.51 19.82
C GLY A 184 -13.07 2.82 19.82
N THR A 185 -12.21 3.24 18.90
CA THR A 185 -10.83 2.76 18.79
C THR A 185 -9.88 3.93 18.56
N GLN A 186 -8.63 3.65 18.26
CA GLN A 186 -7.66 4.64 17.80
C GLN A 186 -7.25 4.35 16.36
N VAL A 187 -6.91 5.39 15.62
CA VAL A 187 -6.36 5.29 14.27
C VAL A 187 -5.10 6.14 14.17
N ALA A 188 -4.14 5.69 13.39
CA ALA A 188 -2.99 6.48 12.99
C ALA A 188 -2.84 6.41 11.46
N PHE A 189 -2.22 7.44 10.92
CA PHE A 189 -1.99 7.63 9.50
C PHE A 189 -0.51 7.85 9.22
N ALA A 190 -0.08 7.41 8.05
CA ALA A 190 1.22 7.75 7.50
C ALA A 190 1.13 8.10 6.02
N VAL A 191 2.00 8.99 5.57
CA VAL A 191 2.16 9.40 4.16
C VAL A 191 3.64 9.38 3.84
N TRP A 192 3.97 8.87 2.66
CA TRP A 192 5.30 8.88 2.07
C TRP A 192 5.26 9.68 0.77
N ASP A 193 6.13 10.67 0.66
CA ASP A 193 6.45 11.39 -0.57
C ASP A 193 7.67 10.75 -1.26
N GLY A 194 7.42 10.04 -2.34
CA GLY A 194 8.46 9.30 -3.06
C GLY A 194 9.51 10.20 -3.69
N GLY A 195 9.14 11.44 -4.02
CA GLY A 195 10.04 12.47 -4.54
C GLY A 195 11.02 13.03 -3.50
N GLN A 196 10.81 12.77 -2.22
CA GLN A 196 11.66 13.21 -1.09
C GLN A 196 12.41 12.04 -0.42
N ASP A 197 12.55 10.93 -1.14
CA ASP A 197 13.17 9.70 -0.66
C ASP A 197 12.51 9.15 0.63
N GLU A 198 11.21 9.37 0.78
CA GLU A 198 10.45 8.82 1.88
C GLU A 198 10.12 7.35 1.61
N VAL A 199 10.63 6.49 2.49
CA VAL A 199 10.39 5.04 2.48
C VAL A 199 10.54 4.50 3.89
N ALA A 200 9.90 3.36 4.17
CA ALA A 200 9.99 2.67 5.46
C ALA A 200 9.66 3.60 6.65
N SER A 201 10.62 3.93 7.52
CA SER A 201 10.42 4.81 8.68
C SER A 201 10.53 6.30 8.37
N ARG A 202 11.08 6.68 7.21
CA ARG A 202 11.12 8.06 6.72
C ARG A 202 9.76 8.38 6.11
N LYS A 203 8.88 9.01 6.89
CA LYS A 203 7.49 9.29 6.52
C LYS A 203 6.89 10.32 7.44
N MET A 204 5.88 11.05 6.96
CA MET A 204 4.95 11.73 7.84
C MET A 204 4.14 10.66 8.58
N ARG A 205 3.95 10.84 9.89
CA ARG A 205 3.06 10.00 10.68
C ARG A 205 2.36 10.80 11.76
N THR A 206 1.17 10.35 12.11
CA THR A 206 0.44 10.82 13.28
C THR A 206 0.71 9.91 14.48
N GLY A 207 0.43 10.41 15.69
CA GLY A 207 0.20 9.54 16.85
C GLY A 207 -1.17 8.87 16.75
N TRP A 208 -1.60 8.23 17.83
CA TRP A 208 -2.97 7.72 17.93
C TRP A 208 -3.99 8.85 17.98
N ILE A 209 -5.02 8.76 17.14
CA ILE A 209 -6.14 9.69 17.05
C ILE A 209 -7.44 8.92 17.38
N PRO A 210 -8.31 9.42 18.27
CA PRO A 210 -9.55 8.75 18.58
C PRO A 210 -10.45 8.60 17.35
N LEU A 211 -10.94 7.37 17.12
CA LEU A 211 -11.92 7.04 16.09
C LEU A 211 -13.20 6.54 16.74
N MET A 212 -14.28 7.32 16.61
CA MET A 212 -15.59 7.02 17.18
C MET A 212 -16.60 6.79 16.06
N LEU A 213 -17.50 5.81 16.22
CA LEU A 213 -18.67 5.70 15.34
C LEU A 213 -19.69 6.76 15.78
N GLN A 214 -20.26 7.47 14.81
CA GLN A 214 -21.41 8.32 15.09
C GLN A 214 -22.69 7.52 14.94
N GLU A 215 -23.61 7.66 15.90
CA GLU A 215 -24.96 7.15 15.74
C GLU A 215 -25.65 7.88 14.59
N ARG A 216 -26.37 7.11 13.78
CA ARG A 216 -27.17 7.65 12.68
C ARG A 216 -28.32 8.44 13.31
N ARG A 217 -28.29 9.77 13.20
CA ARG A 217 -29.43 10.63 13.55
C ARG A 217 -30.60 10.41 12.61
#